data_AF-A0A182R5Q5-F1
#
_entry.id   AF-A0A182R5Q5-F1
#
_cell.length_a   1.000
_cell.length_b   1.000
_cell.length_c   1.000
_cell.angle_alpha   90.00
_cell.angle_beta   90.00
_cell.angle_gamma   90.00
#
_symmetry.space_group_name_H-M   'P 1'
#
loop_
_entity.id
_entity.type
_entity.pdbx_description
1 polymer ?
#
loop_
_entity_poly.entity_id
_entity_poly.type
_entity_poly.pdbx_seq_one_letter_code
_entity_poly.pdbx_strand_id
1 'polypeptide(L)'
;MYQPYLQQAVQSLQGLSSDELRDLLGDDEKLDERVNEALEPLESSKDLIIAENRSLAEKNLNFEPKMVELRSQVQELADECRTLGESVKEKSTQLSSKSETNNAETVLALLQTAAAESEEESESIVKQLLDSELPVDAYLEQFMNSRKLMHSRKLKAEKMTELLRSNRHTTQRFNAGYGPASMPYPPSDTSVTGGFYVPPGMTTSSTSAVPYPVGPTSMPMPMVMFRPPQF
;
A
#
# COMPACT_ATOMS: atom_id res chain seq x y z
N MET A 1 -42.37 -33.56 13.18
CA MET A 1 -42.72 -32.13 13.19
C MET A 1 -44.09 -31.83 13.79
N TYR A 2 -45.14 -32.63 13.51
CA TYR A 2 -46.50 -32.31 13.96
C TYR A 2 -46.84 -32.69 15.42
N GLN A 3 -46.02 -33.55 16.03
CA GLN A 3 -46.23 -34.10 17.37
C GLN A 3 -46.49 -33.08 18.50
N PRO A 4 -45.82 -31.90 18.58
CA PRO A 4 -46.16 -30.88 19.58
C PRO A 4 -47.55 -30.27 19.36
N TYR A 5 -47.96 -30.02 18.12
CA TYR A 5 -49.30 -29.48 17.80
C TYR A 5 -50.40 -30.51 18.09
N LEU A 6 -50.13 -31.78 17.81
CA LEU A 6 -51.00 -32.89 18.17
C LEU A 6 -51.17 -33.02 19.70
N GLN A 7 -50.08 -32.83 20.45
CA GLN A 7 -50.12 -32.86 21.91
C GLN A 7 -50.88 -31.65 22.50
N GLN A 8 -50.77 -30.48 21.87
CA GLN A 8 -51.52 -29.28 22.21
C GLN A 8 -53.03 -29.45 21.92
N ALA A 9 -53.38 -30.04 20.77
CA ALA A 9 -54.76 -30.40 20.44
C ALA A 9 -55.34 -31.43 21.43
N VAL A 10 -54.56 -32.45 21.81
CA VAL A 10 -55.01 -33.44 22.81
C VAL A 10 -55.19 -32.80 24.20
N GLN A 11 -54.31 -31.88 24.60
CA GLN A 11 -54.46 -31.14 25.86
C GLN A 11 -55.69 -30.23 25.87
N SER A 12 -56.01 -29.60 24.73
CA SER A 12 -57.20 -28.75 24.63
C SER A 12 -58.51 -29.56 24.74
N LEU A 13 -58.47 -30.86 24.41
CA LEU A 13 -59.59 -31.80 24.55
C LEU A 13 -59.78 -32.37 25.96
N GLN A 14 -58.72 -32.42 26.78
CA GLN A 14 -58.77 -33.00 28.14
C GLN A 14 -59.65 -32.23 29.12
N GLY A 15 -59.98 -30.96 28.82
CA GLY A 15 -60.83 -30.11 29.66
C GLY A 15 -62.33 -30.18 29.38
N LEU A 16 -62.75 -30.89 28.32
CA LEU A 16 -64.16 -30.97 27.93
C LEU A 16 -64.91 -32.10 28.64
N SER A 17 -66.21 -31.90 28.86
CA SER A 17 -67.12 -32.92 29.40
C SER A 17 -67.46 -34.00 28.38
N SER A 18 -67.99 -35.13 28.85
CA SER A 18 -68.37 -36.24 27.97
C SER A 18 -69.46 -35.87 26.96
N ASP A 19 -70.34 -34.92 27.27
CA ASP A 19 -71.39 -34.49 26.35
C ASP A 19 -70.83 -33.56 25.26
N GLU A 20 -69.91 -32.66 25.63
CA GLU A 20 -69.21 -31.78 24.68
C GLU A 20 -68.27 -32.55 23.74
N LEU A 21 -67.59 -33.60 24.23
CA LEU A 21 -66.76 -34.47 23.38
C LEU A 21 -67.61 -35.29 22.39
N ARG A 22 -68.85 -35.65 22.74
CA ARG A 22 -69.80 -36.34 21.84
C ARG A 22 -70.36 -35.41 20.79
N ASP A 23 -70.65 -34.16 21.17
CA ASP A 23 -71.06 -33.10 20.24
C ASP A 23 -69.94 -32.79 19.26
N LEU A 24 -68.71 -32.66 19.75
CA LEU A 24 -67.52 -32.44 18.92
C LEU A 24 -67.22 -33.61 17.96
N LEU A 25 -67.48 -34.85 18.39
CA LEU A 25 -67.34 -36.04 17.52
C LEU A 25 -68.45 -36.14 16.46
N GLY A 26 -69.59 -35.48 16.68
CA GLY A 26 -70.73 -35.48 15.77
C GLY A 26 -70.72 -34.33 14.76
N ASP A 27 -69.76 -33.41 14.87
CA ASP A 27 -69.69 -32.16 14.11
C ASP A 27 -68.26 -31.91 13.62
N ASP A 28 -68.00 -32.31 12.38
CA ASP A 28 -66.67 -32.20 11.75
C ASP A 28 -66.18 -30.74 11.64
N GLU A 29 -67.09 -29.75 11.50
CA GLU A 29 -66.70 -28.33 11.44
C GLU A 29 -66.08 -27.86 12.77
N LYS A 30 -66.65 -28.27 13.91
CA LYS A 30 -66.09 -27.92 15.23
C LYS A 30 -64.76 -28.62 15.48
N LEU A 31 -64.59 -29.83 14.96
CA LEU A 31 -63.33 -30.56 15.05
C LEU A 31 -62.23 -29.85 14.23
N ASP A 32 -62.54 -29.43 13.01
CA ASP A 32 -61.63 -28.66 12.14
C ASP A 32 -61.25 -27.32 12.76
N GLU A 33 -62.19 -26.62 13.40
CA GLU A 33 -61.93 -25.36 14.10
C GLU A 33 -60.90 -25.55 15.22
N ARG A 34 -60.98 -26.67 15.95
CA ARG A 34 -60.02 -27.01 17.02
C ARG A 34 -58.64 -27.38 16.49
N VAL A 35 -58.57 -27.99 15.30
CA VAL A 35 -57.31 -28.28 14.61
C VAL A 35 -56.66 -26.99 14.14
N ASN A 36 -57.41 -26.05 13.56
CA ASN A 36 -56.92 -24.73 13.19
C ASN A 36 -56.36 -23.98 14.40
N GLU A 37 -57.05 -24.03 15.53
CA GLU A 37 -56.58 -23.38 16.77
C GLU A 37 -55.26 -23.97 17.29
N ALA A 38 -55.02 -25.27 17.08
CA ALA A 38 -53.74 -25.92 17.39
C ALA A 38 -52.62 -25.57 16.39
N LEU A 39 -52.97 -25.13 15.17
CA LEU A 39 -52.04 -24.76 14.09
C LEU A 39 -51.75 -23.25 14.03
N GLU A 40 -52.60 -22.40 14.61
CA GLU A 40 -52.42 -20.95 14.73
C GLU A 40 -50.99 -20.50 15.14
N PRO A 41 -50.33 -21.11 16.14
CA PRO A 41 -48.96 -20.74 16.50
C PRO A 41 -47.93 -21.02 15.39
N LEU A 42 -48.16 -22.07 14.60
CA LEU A 42 -47.33 -22.43 13.45
C LEU A 42 -47.54 -21.45 12.30
N GLU A 43 -48.79 -21.04 12.03
CA GLU A 43 -49.11 -20.03 11.03
C GLU A 43 -48.51 -18.67 11.41
N SER A 44 -48.67 -18.26 12.68
CA SER A 44 -48.05 -17.07 13.22
C SER A 44 -46.51 -17.10 13.08
N SER A 45 -45.88 -18.23 13.42
CA SER A 45 -44.42 -18.38 13.26
C SER A 45 -43.99 -18.32 11.80
N LYS A 46 -44.76 -18.91 10.89
CA LYS A 46 -44.50 -18.87 9.45
C LYS A 46 -44.57 -17.42 8.95
N ASP A 47 -45.59 -16.68 9.34
CA ASP A 47 -45.76 -15.28 8.90
C ASP A 47 -44.66 -14.37 9.46
N LEU A 48 -44.22 -14.59 10.70
CA LEU A 48 -43.05 -13.91 11.27
C LEU A 48 -41.78 -14.16 10.47
N ILE A 49 -41.49 -15.43 10.13
CA ILE A 49 -40.31 -15.80 9.34
C ILE A 49 -40.39 -15.22 7.93
N ILE A 50 -41.56 -15.23 7.30
CA ILE A 50 -41.76 -14.62 5.97
C ILE A 50 -41.52 -13.12 6.04
N ALA A 51 -42.04 -12.44 7.06
CA ALA A 51 -41.82 -11.01 7.25
C ALA A 51 -40.34 -10.68 7.50
N GLU A 52 -39.65 -11.48 8.32
CA GLU A 52 -38.22 -11.33 8.58
C GLU A 52 -37.38 -11.56 7.33
N ASN A 53 -37.63 -12.66 6.61
CA ASN A 53 -36.93 -12.99 5.37
C ASN A 53 -37.13 -11.90 4.32
N ARG A 54 -38.36 -11.38 4.19
CA ARG A 54 -38.67 -10.26 3.30
C ARG A 54 -37.91 -8.99 3.70
N SER A 55 -37.88 -8.65 4.98
CA SER A 55 -37.13 -7.48 5.48
C SER A 55 -35.63 -7.62 5.20
N LEU A 56 -35.06 -8.82 5.39
CA LEU A 56 -33.66 -9.10 5.09
C LEU A 56 -33.38 -9.03 3.59
N ALA A 57 -34.25 -9.59 2.75
CA ALA A 57 -34.12 -9.52 1.30
C ALA A 57 -34.17 -8.08 0.79
N GLU A 58 -35.11 -7.27 1.28
CA GLU A 58 -35.21 -5.84 0.94
C GLU A 58 -33.97 -5.06 1.38
N LYS A 59 -33.44 -5.31 2.59
CA LYS A 59 -32.17 -4.71 3.04
C LYS A 59 -31.00 -5.12 2.15
N ASN A 60 -30.88 -6.39 1.80
CA ASN A 60 -29.81 -6.89 0.94
C ASN A 60 -29.86 -6.25 -0.45
N LEU A 61 -31.06 -6.16 -1.04
CA LEU A 61 -31.28 -5.47 -2.32
C LEU A 61 -30.89 -3.99 -2.25
N ASN A 62 -31.15 -3.31 -1.12
CA ASN A 62 -30.74 -1.92 -0.93
C ASN A 62 -29.21 -1.75 -0.75
N PHE A 63 -28.49 -2.76 -0.27
CA PHE A 63 -27.04 -2.70 -0.11
C PHE A 63 -26.27 -3.02 -1.40
N GLU A 64 -26.85 -3.83 -2.29
CA GLU A 64 -26.26 -4.19 -3.57
C GLU A 64 -25.75 -2.99 -4.39
N PRO A 65 -26.54 -1.92 -4.65
CA PRO A 65 -26.07 -0.80 -5.47
C PRO A 65 -24.87 -0.09 -4.84
N LYS A 66 -24.88 0.09 -3.52
CA LYS A 66 -23.76 0.71 -2.79
C LYS A 66 -22.50 -0.15 -2.86
N MET A 67 -22.64 -1.48 -2.79
CA MET A 67 -21.51 -2.40 -2.91
C MET A 67 -20.95 -2.41 -4.33
N VAL A 68 -21.79 -2.35 -5.36
CA VAL A 68 -21.36 -2.22 -6.76
C VAL A 68 -20.61 -0.91 -6.98
N GLU A 69 -21.14 0.21 -6.48
CA GLU A 69 -20.50 1.53 -6.57
C GLU A 69 -19.11 1.53 -5.91
N LEU A 70 -19.01 1.06 -4.66
CA LEU A 70 -17.73 0.98 -3.95
C LEU A 70 -16.73 0.08 -4.67
N ARG A 71 -17.18 -1.05 -5.23
CA ARG A 71 -16.30 -1.93 -6.04
C ARG A 71 -15.80 -1.22 -7.30
N SER A 72 -16.66 -0.47 -7.99
CA SER A 72 -16.26 0.33 -9.16
C SER A 72 -15.20 1.37 -8.77
N GLN A 73 -15.43 2.13 -7.70
CA GLN A 73 -14.49 3.16 -7.22
C GLN A 73 -13.13 2.55 -6.85
N VAL A 74 -13.12 1.40 -6.17
CA VAL A 74 -11.87 0.69 -5.84
C VAL A 74 -11.14 0.23 -7.09
N GLN A 75 -11.88 -0.26 -8.09
CA GLN A 75 -11.29 -0.69 -9.36
C GLN A 75 -10.71 0.48 -10.15
N GLU A 76 -11.44 1.60 -10.25
CA GLU A 76 -10.96 2.83 -10.87
C GLU A 76 -9.68 3.35 -10.20
N LEU A 77 -9.65 3.40 -8.86
CA LEU A 77 -8.48 3.85 -8.11
C LEU A 77 -7.30 2.89 -8.27
N ALA A 78 -7.56 1.58 -8.33
CA ALA A 78 -6.52 0.57 -8.58
C ALA A 78 -5.90 0.74 -9.98
N ASP A 79 -6.74 0.99 -10.99
CA ASP A 79 -6.29 1.26 -12.35
C ASP A 79 -5.50 2.58 -12.43
N GLU A 80 -5.96 3.64 -11.77
CA GLU A 80 -5.22 4.91 -11.67
C GLU A 80 -3.85 4.70 -11.01
N CYS A 81 -3.81 4.00 -9.86
CA CYS A 81 -2.58 3.67 -9.17
C CYS A 81 -1.63 2.84 -10.04
N ARG A 82 -2.17 1.91 -10.84
CA ARG A 82 -1.38 1.12 -11.79
C ARG A 82 -0.77 2.02 -12.87
N THR A 83 -1.55 2.88 -13.51
CA THR A 83 -1.05 3.78 -14.57
C THR A 83 -0.01 4.77 -14.02
N LEU A 84 -0.24 5.34 -12.83
CA LEU A 84 0.73 6.19 -12.15
C LEU A 84 2.00 5.42 -11.81
N GLY A 85 1.88 4.18 -11.30
CA GLY A 85 3.00 3.31 -11.01
C GLY A 85 3.84 2.99 -12.25
N GLU A 86 3.20 2.70 -13.37
CA GLU A 86 3.85 2.51 -14.67
C GLU A 86 4.57 3.79 -15.14
N SER A 87 3.94 4.97 -15.03
CA SER A 87 4.56 6.26 -15.37
C SER A 87 5.78 6.58 -14.50
N VAL A 88 5.69 6.32 -13.19
CA VAL A 88 6.82 6.51 -12.26
C VAL A 88 7.96 5.57 -12.60
N LYS A 89 7.66 4.30 -12.88
CA LYS A 89 8.66 3.31 -13.28
C LYS A 89 9.35 3.74 -14.58
N GLU A 90 8.59 4.18 -15.57
CA GLU A 90 9.14 4.68 -16.83
C GLU A 90 10.07 5.87 -16.59
N LYS A 91 9.61 6.91 -15.87
CA LYS A 91 10.42 8.09 -15.53
C LYS A 91 11.68 7.71 -14.76
N SER A 92 11.59 6.75 -13.83
CA SER A 92 12.73 6.25 -13.08
C SER A 92 13.74 5.56 -13.99
N THR A 93 13.29 4.73 -14.95
CA THR A 93 14.19 4.08 -15.92
C THR A 93 14.85 5.08 -16.86
N GLN A 94 14.11 6.10 -17.33
CA GLN A 94 14.66 7.18 -18.13
C GLN A 94 15.68 8.02 -17.35
N LEU A 95 15.46 8.22 -16.04
CA LEU A 95 16.41 8.92 -15.20
C LEU A 95 17.66 8.07 -14.95
N SER A 96 17.53 6.76 -14.70
CA SER A 96 18.67 5.85 -14.53
C SER A 96 19.55 5.83 -15.78
N SER A 97 18.96 5.67 -16.97
CA SER A 97 19.73 5.63 -18.22
C SER A 97 20.44 6.96 -18.52
N LYS A 98 19.78 8.09 -18.25
CA LYS A 98 20.42 9.42 -18.35
C LYS A 98 21.51 9.59 -17.30
N SER A 99 21.32 9.09 -16.08
CA SER A 99 22.33 9.14 -15.03
C SER A 99 23.53 8.25 -15.30
N GLU A 100 23.33 7.09 -15.94
CA GLU A 100 24.41 6.18 -16.34
C GLU A 100 25.26 6.80 -17.45
N THR A 101 24.61 7.40 -18.48
CA THR A 101 25.29 8.07 -19.59
C THR A 101 25.96 9.39 -19.18
N ASN A 102 25.36 10.14 -18.26
CA ASN A 102 25.91 11.39 -17.72
C ASN A 102 26.57 11.22 -16.35
N ASN A 103 26.99 9.99 -16.00
CA ASN A 103 27.68 9.77 -14.74
C ASN A 103 28.98 10.59 -14.76
N ALA A 104 29.12 11.48 -13.78
CA ALA A 104 30.24 12.39 -13.70
C ALA A 104 31.59 11.65 -13.58
N GLU A 105 31.62 10.45 -12.99
CA GLU A 105 32.82 9.61 -12.98
C GLU A 105 33.17 9.09 -14.38
N THR A 106 32.18 8.67 -15.17
CA THR A 106 32.37 8.26 -16.58
C THR A 106 32.85 9.42 -17.45
N VAL A 107 32.26 10.61 -17.30
CA VAL A 107 32.66 11.81 -18.04
C VAL A 107 34.09 12.23 -17.67
N LEU A 108 34.48 12.13 -16.40
CA LEU A 108 35.85 12.39 -15.97
C LEU A 108 36.84 11.42 -16.63
N ALA A 109 36.53 10.12 -16.63
CA ALA A 109 37.39 9.12 -17.26
C ALA A 109 37.56 9.39 -18.76
N LEU A 110 36.47 9.68 -19.48
CA LEU A 110 36.51 10.07 -20.90
C LEU A 110 37.37 11.32 -21.14
N LEU A 111 37.25 12.32 -20.27
CA LEU A 111 38.03 13.55 -20.38
C LEU A 111 39.53 13.31 -20.13
N GLN A 112 39.87 12.42 -19.20
CA GLN A 112 41.25 12.01 -18.95
C GLN A 112 41.83 11.25 -20.15
N THR A 113 41.08 10.32 -20.74
CA THR A 113 41.47 9.63 -21.97
C THR A 113 41.70 10.62 -23.10
N ALA A 114 40.77 11.54 -23.36
CA ALA A 114 40.90 12.55 -24.41
C ALA A 114 42.06 13.54 -24.16
N ALA A 115 42.47 13.74 -22.90
CA ALA A 115 43.66 14.51 -22.56
C ALA A 115 44.94 13.75 -22.92
N ALA A 116 45.01 12.46 -22.57
CA ALA A 116 46.13 11.57 -22.92
C ALA A 116 46.27 11.40 -24.44
N GLU A 117 45.16 11.21 -25.16
CA GLU A 117 45.15 11.15 -26.63
C GLU A 117 45.73 12.43 -27.25
N SER A 118 45.33 13.62 -26.76
CA SER A 118 45.93 14.87 -27.25
C SER A 118 47.39 15.07 -26.85
N GLU A 119 47.84 14.45 -25.77
CA GLU A 119 49.25 14.44 -25.39
C GLU A 119 50.06 13.60 -26.38
N GLU A 120 49.59 12.38 -26.69
CA GLU A 120 50.17 11.51 -27.72
C GLU A 120 50.17 12.15 -29.11
N GLU A 121 49.08 12.82 -29.51
CA GLU A 121 49.03 13.60 -30.76
C GLU A 121 50.11 14.69 -30.78
N SER A 122 50.30 15.39 -29.66
CA SER A 122 51.33 16.44 -29.55
C SER A 122 52.75 15.86 -29.65
N GLU A 123 52.98 14.67 -29.10
CA GLU A 123 54.26 13.96 -29.22
C GLU A 123 54.50 13.45 -30.65
N SER A 124 53.43 12.98 -31.33
CA SER A 124 53.48 12.58 -32.74
C SER A 124 53.87 13.75 -33.64
N ILE A 125 53.32 14.95 -33.40
CA ILE A 125 53.70 16.18 -34.12
C ILE A 125 55.18 16.53 -33.92
N VAL A 126 55.71 16.36 -32.70
CA VAL A 126 57.14 16.55 -32.42
C VAL A 126 57.98 15.52 -33.17
N LYS A 127 57.55 14.26 -33.19
CA LYS A 127 58.26 13.20 -33.91
C LYS A 127 58.33 13.48 -35.41
N GLN A 128 57.23 13.89 -36.04
CA GLN A 128 57.20 14.25 -37.46
C GLN A 128 58.17 15.40 -37.80
N LEU A 129 58.35 16.37 -36.89
CA LEU A 129 59.36 17.42 -37.06
C LEU A 129 60.78 16.84 -37.02
N LEU A 130 61.07 15.95 -36.06
CA LEU A 130 62.39 15.32 -35.92
C LEU A 130 62.75 14.42 -37.10
N ASP A 131 61.76 13.74 -37.66
CA ASP A 131 61.88 12.89 -38.85
C ASP A 131 61.93 13.73 -40.15
N SER A 132 61.87 15.07 -40.05
CA SER A 132 61.85 16.03 -41.17
C SER A 132 60.64 15.87 -42.12
N GLU A 133 59.56 15.26 -41.64
CA GLU A 133 58.31 15.06 -42.38
C GLU A 133 57.39 16.30 -42.32
N LEU A 134 57.63 17.20 -41.36
CA LEU A 134 56.81 18.40 -41.11
C LEU A 134 57.69 19.67 -41.11
N PRO A 135 57.37 20.71 -41.91
CA PRO A 135 58.12 21.96 -41.90
C PRO A 135 57.87 22.75 -40.60
N VAL A 136 58.86 23.54 -40.19
CA VAL A 136 58.88 24.25 -38.89
C VAL A 136 57.66 25.15 -38.69
N ASP A 137 57.23 25.88 -39.73
CA ASP A 137 56.08 26.79 -39.64
C ASP A 137 54.77 26.03 -39.36
N ALA A 138 54.58 24.88 -40.01
CA ALA A 138 53.41 24.02 -39.79
C ALA A 138 53.45 23.32 -38.43
N TYR A 139 54.65 22.92 -37.98
CA TYR A 139 54.86 22.38 -36.64
C TYR A 139 54.42 23.36 -35.56
N LEU A 140 54.85 24.62 -35.64
CA LEU A 140 54.53 25.62 -34.62
C LEU A 140 53.01 25.80 -34.48
N GLU A 141 52.29 25.90 -35.59
CA GLU A 141 50.84 26.03 -35.57
C GLU A 141 50.14 24.80 -34.98
N GLN A 142 50.47 23.60 -35.48
CA GLN A 142 49.81 22.36 -35.05
C GLN A 142 50.15 21.99 -33.60
N PHE A 143 51.42 22.13 -33.20
CA PHE A 143 51.88 21.82 -31.85
C PHE A 143 51.27 22.78 -30.83
N MET A 144 51.24 24.10 -31.11
CA MET A 144 50.63 25.06 -30.20
C MET A 144 49.13 24.81 -30.02
N ASN A 145 48.42 24.49 -31.11
CA ASN A 145 46.99 24.17 -31.06
C ASN A 145 46.73 22.88 -30.26
N SER A 146 47.49 21.81 -30.53
CA SER A 146 47.37 20.53 -29.83
C SER A 146 47.71 20.66 -28.34
N ARG A 147 48.84 21.30 -27.98
CA ARG A 147 49.24 21.50 -26.57
C ARG A 147 48.26 22.39 -25.82
N LYS A 148 47.70 23.43 -26.45
CA LYS A 148 46.67 24.28 -25.84
C LYS A 148 45.41 23.47 -25.53
N LEU A 149 44.99 22.60 -26.45
CA LEU A 149 43.85 21.71 -26.25
C LEU A 149 44.11 20.70 -25.12
N MET A 150 45.29 20.05 -25.13
CA MET A 150 45.71 19.12 -24.09
C MET A 150 45.71 19.75 -22.70
N HIS A 151 46.37 20.91 -22.53
CA HIS A 151 46.41 21.61 -21.25
C HIS A 151 45.02 22.04 -20.78
N SER A 152 44.15 22.46 -21.70
CA SER A 152 42.75 22.79 -21.39
C SER A 152 41.96 21.57 -20.91
N ARG A 153 42.11 20.41 -21.57
CA ARG A 153 41.46 19.14 -21.16
C ARG A 153 41.97 18.67 -19.80
N LYS A 154 43.30 18.70 -19.59
CA LYS A 154 43.94 18.33 -18.31
C LYS A 154 43.46 19.20 -17.15
N LEU A 155 43.46 20.52 -17.33
CA LEU A 155 42.96 21.45 -16.30
C LEU A 155 41.48 21.20 -15.98
N LYS A 156 40.64 20.95 -17.00
CA LYS A 156 39.22 20.62 -16.80
C LYS A 156 39.05 19.30 -16.05
N ALA A 157 39.86 18.28 -16.33
CA ALA A 157 39.82 17.00 -15.62
C ALA A 157 40.24 17.16 -14.15
N GLU A 158 41.30 17.92 -13.87
CA GLU A 158 41.74 18.23 -12.50
C GLU A 158 40.64 18.96 -11.71
N LYS A 159 40.02 19.98 -12.31
CA LYS A 159 38.93 20.74 -11.68
C LYS A 159 37.69 19.88 -11.45
N MET A 160 37.33 19.02 -12.40
CA MET A 160 36.22 18.09 -12.24
C MET A 160 36.49 17.07 -11.12
N THR A 161 37.73 16.58 -11.00
CA THR A 161 38.14 15.70 -9.90
C THR A 161 38.00 16.38 -8.53
N GLU A 162 38.40 17.65 -8.44
CA GLU A 162 38.25 18.47 -7.24
C GLU A 162 36.77 18.66 -6.85
N LEU A 163 35.89 18.93 -7.82
CA LEU A 163 34.45 19.06 -7.61
C LEU A 163 33.84 17.74 -7.10
N LEU A 164 34.18 16.61 -7.70
CA LEU A 164 33.70 15.29 -7.27
C LEU A 164 34.15 14.95 -5.84
N ARG A 165 35.40 15.27 -5.48
CA ARG A 165 35.93 15.06 -4.13
C ARG A 165 35.24 15.96 -3.10
N SER A 166 34.97 17.21 -3.46
CA SER A 166 34.30 18.19 -2.60
C SER A 166 32.83 17.85 -2.38
N ASN A 167 32.14 17.38 -3.43
CA ASN A 167 30.75 16.93 -3.34
C ASN A 167 30.61 15.75 -2.37
N ARG A 168 31.53 14.77 -2.42
CA ARG A 168 31.57 13.65 -1.46
C ARG A 168 31.71 14.10 -0.01
N HIS A 169 32.49 15.14 0.26
CA HIS A 169 32.65 15.69 1.62
C HIS A 169 31.37 16.39 2.10
N THR A 170 30.66 17.12 1.23
CA THR A 170 29.38 17.74 1.57
C THR A 170 28.31 16.70 1.90
N THR A 171 28.16 15.66 1.07
CA THR A 171 27.17 14.59 1.31
C THR A 171 27.42 13.85 2.63
N GLN A 172 28.68 13.63 3.02
CA GLN A 172 28.99 12.99 4.30
C GLN A 172 28.64 13.88 5.52
N ARG A 173 28.68 15.21 5.41
CA ARG A 173 28.26 16.09 6.53
C ARG A 173 26.74 16.12 6.74
N PHE A 174 25.96 15.99 5.67
CA PHE A 174 24.49 15.90 5.78
C PHE A 174 24.01 14.50 6.24
N ASN A 175 24.77 13.44 5.95
CA ASN A 175 24.44 12.08 6.38
C ASN A 175 24.93 11.73 7.81
N ALA A 176 25.71 12.60 8.45
CA ALA A 176 26.16 12.44 9.83
C ALA A 176 25.18 13.01 10.89
N GLY A 177 24.00 13.49 10.47
CA GLY A 177 23.06 14.19 11.38
C GLY A 177 21.58 13.81 11.27
N TYR A 178 21.18 12.88 10.39
CA TYR A 178 19.78 12.49 10.24
C TYR A 178 19.63 10.97 10.05
N GLY A 179 20.02 10.22 11.07
CA GLY A 179 19.29 9.00 11.46
C GLY A 179 18.05 9.40 12.28
N PRO A 180 17.05 8.53 12.48
CA PRO A 180 15.76 8.87 13.07
C PRO A 180 15.82 9.03 14.61
N ALA A 181 16.77 9.81 15.13
CA ALA A 181 17.03 9.91 16.57
C ALA A 181 17.41 11.31 17.09
N SER A 182 17.21 12.39 16.32
CA SER A 182 17.50 13.74 16.83
C SER A 182 16.43 14.75 16.40
N MET A 183 15.31 14.74 17.11
CA MET A 183 14.43 15.91 17.21
C MET A 183 14.56 16.49 18.63
N PRO A 184 14.86 17.79 18.80
CA PRO A 184 14.86 18.43 20.11
C PRO A 184 13.42 18.69 20.53
N TYR A 185 12.96 18.01 21.58
CA TYR A 185 11.68 18.33 22.20
C TYR A 185 11.75 19.69 22.92
N PRO A 186 10.73 20.54 22.80
CA PRO A 186 10.61 21.75 23.63
C PRO A 186 10.15 21.37 25.05
N PRO A 187 10.56 22.11 26.10
CA PRO A 187 10.11 21.84 27.47
C PRO A 187 8.64 22.25 27.59
N SER A 188 7.78 21.29 27.97
CA SER A 188 6.37 21.53 28.26
C SER A 188 6.23 22.19 29.63
N ASP A 189 6.02 23.51 29.66
CA ASP A 189 5.60 24.23 30.86
C ASP A 189 4.08 24.06 31.02
N THR A 190 3.67 23.56 32.17
CA THR A 190 2.30 23.25 32.51
C THR A 190 1.56 24.49 33.01
N SER A 191 0.57 24.99 32.28
CA SER A 191 -0.56 25.70 32.89
C SER A 191 -1.78 25.86 31.96
N VAL A 192 -2.91 25.30 32.44
CA VAL A 192 -4.23 25.97 32.49
C VAL A 192 -5.19 25.81 31.29
N THR A 193 -6.16 24.91 31.55
CA THR A 193 -7.64 24.99 31.35
C THR A 193 -8.31 24.76 29.99
N GLY A 194 -9.19 23.74 29.99
CA GLY A 194 -10.32 23.51 29.09
C GLY A 194 -10.26 22.10 28.50
N GLY A 195 -11.09 21.11 28.80
CA GLY A 195 -12.35 21.00 29.52
C GLY A 195 -13.14 19.87 28.85
N PHE A 196 -13.13 18.65 29.40
CA PHE A 196 -14.07 17.58 29.04
C PHE A 196 -14.49 16.81 30.30
N TYR A 197 -15.80 16.69 30.50
CA TYR A 197 -16.47 16.06 31.65
C TYR A 197 -16.33 14.52 31.62
N VAL A 198 -16.08 13.89 32.78
CA VAL A 198 -16.18 12.44 33.01
C VAL A 198 -17.21 12.20 34.13
N PRO A 199 -18.21 11.31 33.97
CA PRO A 199 -19.21 11.03 35.01
C PRO A 199 -18.67 10.13 36.14
N PRO A 200 -19.31 10.12 37.32
CA PRO A 200 -18.66 9.74 38.58
C PRO A 200 -18.93 8.30 39.00
N GLY A 201 -17.88 7.60 39.41
CA GLY A 201 -18.00 6.33 40.13
C GLY A 201 -16.83 5.37 39.94
N MET A 202 -15.61 5.76 40.34
CA MET A 202 -14.60 4.84 40.90
C MET A 202 -13.37 5.62 41.37
N THR A 203 -13.08 5.47 42.64
CA THR A 203 -11.95 6.05 43.36
C THR A 203 -10.68 5.21 43.16
N THR A 204 -9.53 5.89 43.25
CA THR A 204 -8.18 5.39 43.59
C THR A 204 -7.14 5.26 42.44
N SER A 205 -6.15 6.16 42.52
CA SER A 205 -4.72 6.02 42.25
C SER A 205 -4.18 5.65 40.86
N SER A 206 -3.63 6.69 40.20
CA SER A 206 -2.37 6.75 39.42
C SER A 206 -2.20 5.88 38.16
N THR A 207 -2.63 6.48 37.04
CA THR A 207 -1.99 6.59 35.70
C THR A 207 -1.04 5.49 35.19
N SER A 208 -1.56 4.79 34.19
CA SER A 208 -0.92 4.00 33.14
C SER A 208 0.18 4.73 32.37
N ALA A 209 1.27 4.00 32.08
CA ALA A 209 2.00 4.08 30.83
C ALA A 209 1.91 2.70 30.17
N VAL A 210 1.24 2.59 29.03
CA VAL A 210 1.09 1.31 28.30
C VAL A 210 2.27 1.21 27.30
N PRO A 211 3.05 0.11 27.30
CA PRO A 211 4.21 -0.01 26.43
C PRO A 211 3.80 -0.48 25.01
N TYR A 212 4.32 0.20 23.99
CA TYR A 212 4.25 -0.31 22.61
C TYR A 212 5.27 -1.45 22.43
N PRO A 213 4.90 -2.57 21.78
CA PRO A 213 5.82 -3.69 21.61
C PRO A 213 6.83 -3.39 20.50
N VAL A 214 8.11 -3.35 20.87
CA VAL A 214 9.26 -3.41 19.94
C VAL A 214 9.80 -4.84 19.95
N GLY A 215 9.52 -5.61 18.89
CA GLY A 215 10.03 -6.97 18.71
C GLY A 215 9.82 -7.46 17.27
N PRO A 216 10.66 -8.38 16.75
CA PRO A 216 10.63 -8.79 15.36
C PRO A 216 9.35 -9.59 15.08
N THR A 217 8.57 -9.17 14.10
CA THR A 217 7.35 -9.85 13.66
C THR A 217 7.71 -11.13 12.91
N SER A 218 7.75 -12.26 13.61
CA SER A 218 7.63 -13.58 13.00
C SER A 218 6.17 -13.81 12.60
N MET A 219 5.77 -13.36 11.40
CA MET A 219 4.49 -13.73 10.82
C MET A 219 4.59 -15.12 10.16
N PRO A 220 3.70 -16.08 10.45
CA PRO A 220 3.64 -17.31 9.68
C PRO A 220 3.08 -16.99 8.29
N MET A 221 3.89 -17.26 7.26
CA MET A 221 3.46 -17.15 5.86
C MET A 221 2.29 -18.12 5.61
N PRO A 222 1.17 -17.69 5.01
CA PRO A 222 0.17 -18.63 4.54
C PRO A 222 0.75 -19.45 3.38
N MET A 223 0.80 -20.76 3.57
CA MET A 223 1.18 -21.75 2.56
C MET A 223 0.24 -21.61 1.35
N VAL A 224 0.79 -21.32 0.16
CA VAL A 224 0.04 -21.45 -1.10
C VAL A 224 0.41 -22.80 -1.72
N MET A 225 -0.20 -23.86 -1.20
CA MET A 225 -0.41 -25.08 -1.98
C MET A 225 -1.70 -24.86 -2.78
N PHE A 226 -1.61 -24.66 -4.09
CA PHE A 226 -2.56 -25.24 -5.04
C PHE A 226 -2.07 -25.03 -6.49
N ARG A 227 -1.74 -26.15 -7.14
CA ARG A 227 -1.40 -26.27 -8.57
C ARG A 227 -2.70 -26.59 -9.32
N PRO A 228 -3.02 -25.94 -10.46
CA PRO A 228 -4.21 -26.28 -11.22
C PRO A 228 -4.00 -27.56 -12.06
N PRO A 229 -5.06 -28.34 -12.33
CA PRO A 229 -4.98 -29.54 -13.15
C PRO A 229 -4.73 -29.18 -14.62
N GLN A 230 -3.92 -30.01 -15.28
CA GLN A 230 -3.79 -30.04 -16.72
C GLN A 230 -4.94 -30.90 -17.26
N PHE A 231 -5.79 -30.30 -18.09
CA PHE A 231 -6.61 -31.01 -19.07
C PHE A 231 -6.24 -30.45 -20.44
#